data_AF-A0A345QGY8-F1
#
_entry.id   AF-A0A345QGY8-F1
#
_cell.length_a   1.000
_cell.length_b   1.000
_cell.length_c   1.000
_cell.angle_alpha   90.00
_cell.angle_beta   90.00
_cell.angle_gamma   90.00
#
_symmetry.space_group_name_H-M   'P 1'
#
loop_
_entity.id
_entity.type
_entity.pdbx_description
1 polymer ?
#
loop_
_entity_poly.entity_id
_entity_poly.type
_entity_poly.pdbx_seq_one_letter_code
_entity_poly.pdbx_strand_id
1 'polypeptide(L)'
;MLRAEPVADRTLLLTRPQASSERFVARLDPLALSKVQVVISPLLEIVPLDTPVSLNGIQAVIFTSANAVGFAPAANGMAAYCVGARTYEAARQAGWSAHLAGETAVDLIAHILDLRPKGPLLHLAGHHRRGDIGENLSKSGIQTQTLTLYDQILRGLSSEALSALQGTTIVPLFSPRTALKFMQESPDMRHVHAVALSGAVADPLASAGLASLEILPSPQGDKMVKAVESLCLRVALP
;
A
#
# COMPACT_ATOMS: atom_id res chain seq x y z
N MET A 1 22.12 27.61 -26.76
CA MET A 1 20.82 27.69 -26.06
C MET A 1 20.27 26.29 -25.94
N LEU A 2 20.38 25.68 -24.76
CA LEU A 2 19.69 24.42 -24.45
C LEU A 2 18.19 24.72 -24.44
N ARG A 3 17.42 24.10 -25.34
CA ARG A 3 15.95 24.13 -25.25
C ARG A 3 15.59 23.40 -23.97
N ALA A 4 14.95 24.09 -23.02
CA ALA A 4 14.29 23.42 -21.92
C ALA A 4 13.28 22.44 -22.54
N GLU A 5 13.33 21.17 -22.14
CA GLU A 5 12.29 20.23 -22.54
C GLU A 5 10.94 20.77 -22.05
N PRO A 6 9.87 20.68 -22.86
CA PRO A 6 8.56 21.13 -22.42
C PRO A 6 8.18 20.35 -21.16
N VAL A 7 7.96 21.08 -20.06
CA VAL A 7 7.40 20.51 -18.84
C VAL A 7 6.05 19.92 -19.24
N ALA A 8 5.82 18.65 -18.91
CA ALA A 8 4.55 18.02 -19.22
C ALA A 8 3.39 18.81 -18.60
N ASP A 9 2.35 19.13 -19.38
CA ASP A 9 1.18 19.93 -18.95
C ASP A 9 0.28 19.20 -17.92
N ARG A 10 0.70 18.04 -17.42
CA ARG A 10 -0.09 17.16 -16.55
C ARG A 10 0.78 16.53 -15.48
N THR A 11 0.21 16.37 -14.29
CA THR A 11 0.89 15.76 -13.14
C THR A 11 0.34 14.38 -12.84
N LEU A 12 1.20 13.40 -12.55
CA LEU A 12 0.85 12.17 -11.85
C LEU A 12 1.19 12.35 -10.36
N LEU A 13 0.16 12.51 -9.52
CA LEU A 13 0.32 12.71 -8.08
C LEU A 13 0.13 11.39 -7.33
N LEU A 14 1.17 10.93 -6.64
CA LEU A 14 1.16 9.70 -5.86
C LEU A 14 1.10 9.98 -4.37
N THR A 15 0.03 9.48 -3.72
CA THR A 15 -0.29 9.75 -2.31
C THR A 15 0.00 8.58 -1.35
N ARG A 16 0.63 7.51 -1.86
CA ARG A 16 1.01 6.33 -1.06
C ARG A 16 2.32 6.59 -0.31
N PRO A 17 2.69 5.74 0.68
CA PRO A 17 4.01 5.79 1.29
C PRO A 17 5.13 5.82 0.25
N GLN A 18 6.16 6.63 0.48
CA GLN A 18 7.25 6.94 -0.45
C GLN A 18 7.73 5.73 -1.27
N ALA A 19 8.23 4.69 -0.59
CA ALA A 19 8.74 3.49 -1.25
C ALA A 19 7.69 2.72 -2.08
N SER A 20 6.40 2.82 -1.73
CA SER A 20 5.31 2.23 -2.53
C SER A 20 4.95 3.07 -3.75
N SER A 21 5.13 4.40 -3.68
CA SER A 21 4.98 5.31 -4.82
C SER A 21 6.12 5.10 -5.82
N GLU A 22 7.37 5.04 -5.36
CA GLU A 22 8.54 4.79 -6.22
C GLU A 22 8.43 3.45 -6.96
N ARG A 23 8.05 2.37 -6.26
CA ARG A 23 7.80 1.07 -6.91
C ARG A 23 6.64 1.10 -7.90
N PHE A 24 5.65 1.96 -7.69
CA PHE A 24 4.56 2.11 -8.65
C PHE A 24 5.04 2.81 -9.91
N VAL A 25 5.82 3.90 -9.77
CA VAL A 25 6.47 4.61 -10.88
C VAL A 25 7.36 3.67 -11.69
N ALA A 26 8.18 2.86 -11.03
CA ALA A 26 9.09 1.91 -11.68
C ALA A 26 8.39 0.82 -12.52
N ARG A 27 7.07 0.68 -12.39
CA ARG A 27 6.25 -0.26 -13.17
C ARG A 27 5.53 0.38 -14.36
N LEU A 28 5.53 1.72 -14.45
CA LEU A 28 4.88 2.44 -15.53
C LEU A 28 5.75 2.42 -16.78
N ASP A 29 5.09 2.34 -17.93
CA ASP A 29 5.74 2.45 -19.23
C ASP A 29 6.51 3.78 -19.36
N PRO A 30 7.77 3.77 -19.86
CA PRO A 30 8.57 4.98 -20.01
C PRO A 30 7.94 6.05 -20.91
N LEU A 31 7.18 5.65 -21.94
CA LEU A 31 6.46 6.61 -22.79
C LEU A 31 5.35 7.29 -21.99
N ALA A 32 4.60 6.56 -21.16
CA ALA A 32 3.59 7.14 -20.29
C ALA A 32 4.20 8.12 -19.28
N LEU A 33 5.35 7.77 -18.69
CA LEU A 33 6.09 8.65 -17.78
C LEU A 33 6.57 9.92 -18.48
N SER A 34 6.97 9.85 -19.74
CA SER A 34 7.39 11.04 -20.52
C SER A 34 6.28 12.07 -20.74
N LYS A 35 5.01 11.71 -20.49
CA LYS A 35 3.83 12.58 -20.68
C LYS A 35 3.36 13.29 -19.43
N VAL A 36 4.00 13.05 -18.28
CA VAL A 36 3.58 13.61 -17.00
C VAL A 36 4.76 14.06 -16.15
N GLN A 37 4.56 15.08 -15.32
CA GLN A 37 5.42 15.33 -14.17
C GLN A 37 5.00 14.40 -13.04
N VAL A 38 5.95 13.68 -12.42
CA VAL A 38 5.64 12.84 -11.26
C VAL A 38 5.86 13.63 -9.98
N VAL A 39 4.83 13.70 -9.14
CA VAL A 39 4.90 14.28 -7.79
C VAL A 39 4.55 13.20 -6.78
N ILE A 40 5.41 12.99 -5.78
CA ILE A 40 5.16 12.05 -4.69
C ILE A 40 4.89 12.87 -3.42
N SER A 41 3.68 12.75 -2.89
CA SER A 41 3.26 13.42 -1.66
C SER A 41 2.49 12.43 -0.77
N PRO A 42 3.21 11.60 0.01
CA PRO A 42 2.60 10.57 0.83
C PRO A 42 1.60 11.16 1.83
N LEU A 43 0.35 10.70 1.78
CA LEU A 43 -0.67 11.01 2.78
C LEU A 43 -0.65 10.07 3.99
N LEU A 44 0.25 9.09 3.94
CA LEU A 44 0.45 8.08 4.96
C LEU A 44 1.94 7.82 5.11
N GLU A 45 2.45 7.99 6.32
CA GLU A 45 3.80 7.65 6.69
C GLU A 45 3.79 6.38 7.54
N ILE A 46 4.77 5.50 7.31
CA ILE A 46 4.99 4.29 8.10
C ILE A 46 6.08 4.62 9.12
N VAL A 47 5.69 4.74 10.39
CA VAL A 47 6.59 5.17 11.46
C VAL A 47 6.92 3.97 12.36
N PRO A 48 8.20 3.58 12.50
CA PRO A 48 8.57 2.48 13.38
C PRO A 48 8.23 2.80 14.83
N LEU A 49 7.92 1.76 15.60
CA LEU A 49 7.81 1.83 17.06
C LEU A 49 9.02 1.11 17.66
N ASP A 50 9.54 1.60 18.78
CA ASP A 50 10.60 0.95 19.57
C ASP A 50 10.08 -0.27 20.35
N THR A 51 9.37 -1.16 19.65
CA THR A 51 8.84 -2.39 20.24
C THR A 51 9.93 -3.47 20.18
N PRO A 52 10.46 -3.93 21.33
CA PRO A 52 11.47 -4.98 21.34
C PRO A 52 10.84 -6.29 20.86
N VAL A 53 11.50 -6.94 19.89
CA VAL A 53 11.07 -8.24 19.36
C VAL A 53 12.07 -9.30 19.78
N SER A 54 11.59 -10.29 20.54
CA SER A 54 12.36 -11.50 20.86
C SER A 54 11.77 -12.67 20.09
N LEU A 55 12.62 -13.39 19.37
CA LEU A 55 12.24 -14.62 18.66
C LEU A 55 12.55 -15.88 19.50
N ASN A 56 13.04 -15.73 20.72
CA ASN A 56 13.40 -16.87 21.57
C ASN A 56 12.15 -17.68 21.93
N GLY A 57 12.19 -18.99 21.63
CA GLY A 57 11.08 -19.90 21.86
C GLY A 57 9.93 -19.78 20.85
N ILE A 58 10.02 -18.88 19.87
CA ILE A 58 9.02 -18.72 18.79
C ILE A 58 9.31 -19.74 17.69
N GLN A 59 8.27 -20.48 17.27
CA GLN A 59 8.38 -21.46 16.18
C GLN A 59 8.41 -20.79 14.81
N ALA A 60 7.52 -19.82 14.59
CA ALA A 60 7.40 -19.10 13.34
C ALA A 60 6.76 -17.73 13.54
N VAL A 61 7.02 -16.82 12.62
CA VAL A 61 6.36 -15.51 12.59
C VAL A 61 5.22 -15.49 11.58
N ILE A 62 4.31 -14.55 11.76
CA ILE A 62 3.26 -14.22 10.82
C ILE A 62 3.48 -12.79 10.33
N PHE A 63 3.44 -12.61 9.02
CA PHE A 63 3.43 -11.29 8.39
C PHE A 63 2.18 -11.10 7.53
N THR A 64 1.43 -10.04 7.80
CA THR A 64 0.29 -9.64 6.96
C THR A 64 0.54 -8.36 6.17
N SER A 65 1.76 -7.83 6.26
CA SER A 65 2.19 -6.64 5.54
C SER A 65 3.68 -6.70 5.31
N ALA A 66 4.10 -6.43 4.07
CA ALA A 66 5.51 -6.27 3.73
C ALA A 66 6.22 -5.17 4.57
N ASN A 67 5.48 -4.19 5.11
CA ASN A 67 6.09 -3.19 5.99
C ASN A 67 6.57 -3.82 7.31
N ALA A 68 5.83 -4.77 7.87
CA ALA A 68 6.23 -5.43 9.13
C ALA A 68 7.55 -6.20 8.99
N VAL A 69 7.81 -6.76 7.80
CA VAL A 69 9.07 -7.45 7.49
C VAL A 69 10.27 -6.51 7.65
N GLY A 70 10.14 -5.26 7.22
CA GLY A 70 11.24 -4.27 7.29
C GLY A 70 11.58 -3.80 8.70
N PHE A 71 10.69 -4.02 9.68
CA PHE A 71 10.91 -3.68 11.09
C PHE A 71 11.15 -4.92 11.95
N ALA A 72 11.10 -6.11 11.36
CA ALA A 72 11.37 -7.35 12.06
C ALA A 72 12.89 -7.52 12.29
N PRO A 73 13.29 -8.25 13.34
CA PRO A 73 14.69 -8.61 13.53
C PRO A 73 15.19 -9.53 12.41
N ALA A 74 16.50 -9.78 12.38
CA ALA A 74 17.12 -10.68 11.41
C ALA A 74 16.45 -12.07 11.42
N ALA A 75 16.11 -12.56 10.24
CA ALA A 75 15.30 -13.76 10.07
C ALA A 75 16.00 -15.05 10.50
N ASN A 76 17.32 -15.16 10.28
CA ASN A 76 18.13 -16.36 10.54
C ASN A 76 17.49 -17.67 10.05
N GLY A 77 16.78 -17.62 8.90
CA GLY A 77 16.10 -18.78 8.31
C GLY A 77 14.80 -19.22 9.02
N MET A 78 14.33 -18.48 10.02
CA MET A 78 13.08 -18.79 10.72
C MET A 78 11.88 -18.80 9.75
N ALA A 79 10.91 -19.68 10.02
CA ALA A 79 9.70 -19.78 9.21
C ALA A 79 8.81 -18.53 9.34
N ALA A 80 8.24 -18.09 8.22
CA ALA A 80 7.33 -16.95 8.18
C ALA A 80 6.08 -17.25 7.34
N TYR A 81 4.89 -17.22 7.95
CA TYR A 81 3.63 -17.32 7.23
C TYR A 81 3.18 -15.94 6.74
N CYS A 82 3.03 -15.80 5.44
CA CYS A 82 2.82 -14.51 4.78
C CYS A 82 1.43 -14.45 4.14
N VAL A 83 0.75 -13.31 4.31
CA VAL A 83 -0.47 -13.00 3.56
C VAL A 83 -0.13 -12.19 2.31
N GLY A 84 -0.47 -12.75 1.15
CA GLY A 84 -0.29 -12.18 -0.16
C GLY A 84 1.15 -12.25 -0.69
N ALA A 85 1.27 -12.38 -2.01
CA ALA A 85 2.54 -12.54 -2.72
C ALA A 85 3.59 -11.46 -2.39
N ARG A 86 3.15 -10.20 -2.18
CA ARG A 86 4.06 -9.10 -1.83
C ARG A 86 4.74 -9.31 -0.48
N THR A 87 3.99 -9.74 0.53
CA THR A 87 4.54 -9.97 1.87
C THR A 87 5.47 -11.19 1.84
N TYR A 88 5.08 -12.22 1.10
CA TYR A 88 5.90 -13.41 0.86
C TYR A 88 7.27 -13.05 0.26
N GLU A 89 7.30 -12.30 -0.84
CA GLU A 89 8.57 -11.92 -1.49
C GLU A 89 9.42 -11.02 -0.58
N ALA A 90 8.81 -10.08 0.15
CA ALA A 90 9.54 -9.25 1.10
C ALA A 90 10.20 -10.10 2.20
N ALA A 91 9.46 -11.06 2.77
CA ALA A 91 9.99 -11.97 3.79
C ALA A 91 11.12 -12.85 3.23
N ARG A 92 10.94 -13.41 2.03
CA ARG A 92 11.97 -14.22 1.36
C ARG A 92 13.26 -13.42 1.13
N GLN A 93 13.14 -12.17 0.64
CA GLN A 93 14.28 -11.28 0.42
C GLN A 93 14.98 -10.88 1.71
N ALA A 94 14.25 -10.80 2.82
CA ALA A 94 14.78 -10.53 4.15
C ALA A 94 15.36 -11.77 4.85
N GLY A 95 15.44 -12.92 4.17
CA GLY A 95 16.07 -14.14 4.68
C GLY A 95 15.17 -15.05 5.53
N TRP A 96 13.86 -14.82 5.53
CA TRP A 96 12.90 -15.73 6.16
C TRP A 96 12.66 -16.97 5.31
N SER A 97 12.43 -18.13 5.95
CA SER A 97 11.84 -19.30 5.29
C SER A 97 10.35 -19.03 5.08
N ALA A 98 10.03 -18.21 4.07
CA ALA A 98 8.70 -17.70 3.84
C ALA A 98 7.76 -18.75 3.23
N HIS A 99 6.51 -18.76 3.68
CA HIS A 99 5.41 -19.56 3.16
C HIS A 99 4.23 -18.66 2.82
N LEU A 100 3.68 -18.78 1.61
CA LEU A 100 2.46 -18.06 1.25
C LEU A 100 1.27 -18.80 1.88
N ALA A 101 0.63 -18.16 2.85
CA ALA A 101 -0.48 -18.72 3.62
C ALA A 101 -1.81 -18.03 3.26
N GLY A 102 -2.02 -17.78 1.96
CA GLY A 102 -3.25 -17.20 1.41
C GLY A 102 -3.20 -15.69 1.17
N GLU A 103 -4.33 -15.15 0.70
CA GLU A 103 -4.47 -13.76 0.27
C GLU A 103 -5.15 -12.87 1.33
N THR A 104 -5.82 -13.48 2.30
CA THR A 104 -6.51 -12.79 3.39
C THR A 104 -6.11 -13.31 4.76
N ALA A 105 -6.46 -12.55 5.81
CA ALA A 105 -6.29 -13.00 7.20
C ALA A 105 -7.11 -14.26 7.51
N VAL A 106 -8.25 -14.45 6.83
CA VAL A 106 -9.09 -15.65 6.99
C VAL A 106 -8.39 -16.87 6.40
N ASP A 107 -7.83 -16.74 5.19
CA ASP A 107 -7.07 -17.82 4.54
C ASP A 107 -5.86 -18.23 5.38
N LEU A 108 -5.15 -17.26 5.94
CA LEU A 108 -4.03 -17.48 6.85
C LEU A 108 -4.43 -18.28 8.08
N ILE A 109 -5.52 -17.88 8.74
CA ILE A 109 -5.99 -18.57 9.93
C ILE A 109 -6.36 -20.02 9.57
N ALA A 110 -7.11 -20.24 8.49
CA ALA A 110 -7.47 -21.58 8.03
C ALA A 110 -6.22 -22.44 7.75
N HIS A 111 -5.24 -21.89 7.01
CA HIS A 111 -3.97 -22.56 6.71
C HIS A 111 -3.22 -22.99 7.98
N ILE A 112 -3.11 -22.10 8.97
CA ILE A 112 -2.41 -22.40 10.22
C ILE A 112 -3.17 -23.43 11.06
N LEU A 113 -4.51 -23.38 11.05
CA LEU A 113 -5.35 -24.37 11.75
C LEU A 113 -5.25 -25.77 11.15
N ASP A 114 -5.04 -25.88 9.84
CA ASP A 114 -4.80 -27.16 9.16
C ASP A 114 -3.40 -27.69 9.46
N LEU A 115 -2.39 -26.80 9.48
CA LEU A 115 -1.00 -27.17 9.74
C LEU A 115 -0.75 -27.61 11.21
N ARG A 116 -1.50 -27.05 12.16
CA ARG A 116 -1.37 -27.30 13.62
C ARG A 116 0.08 -27.23 14.14
N PRO A 117 0.77 -26.08 14.01
CA PRO A 117 2.07 -25.87 14.63
C PRO A 117 2.02 -26.15 16.13
N LYS A 118 3.09 -26.74 16.67
CA LYS A 118 3.17 -27.19 18.07
C LYS A 118 3.77 -26.15 19.01
N GLY A 119 4.50 -25.18 18.47
CA GLY A 119 5.13 -24.10 19.20
C GLY A 119 4.43 -22.76 18.96
N PRO A 120 4.80 -21.73 19.73
CA PRO A 120 4.14 -20.45 19.70
C PRO A 120 4.48 -19.68 18.42
N LEU A 121 3.51 -18.89 17.96
CA LEU A 121 3.63 -18.01 16.80
C LEU A 121 3.71 -16.56 17.24
N LEU A 122 4.38 -15.74 16.43
CA LEU A 122 4.49 -14.29 16.64
C LEU A 122 3.97 -13.53 15.43
N HIS A 123 2.85 -12.85 15.56
CA HIS A 123 2.31 -11.96 14.54
C HIS A 123 2.96 -10.58 14.65
N LEU A 124 3.81 -10.26 13.68
CA LEU A 124 4.47 -8.96 13.56
C LEU A 124 3.63 -8.07 12.65
N ALA A 125 3.04 -7.01 13.23
CA ALA A 125 1.97 -6.24 12.58
C ALA A 125 2.14 -4.73 12.75
N GLY A 126 1.36 -3.96 11.98
CA GLY A 126 1.15 -2.54 12.25
C GLY A 126 0.10 -2.31 13.35
N HIS A 127 0.03 -1.08 13.85
CA HIS A 127 -0.96 -0.66 14.84
C HIS A 127 -2.38 -0.86 14.30
N HIS A 128 -2.62 -0.33 13.10
CA HIS A 128 -3.87 -0.54 12.38
C HIS A 128 -3.88 -1.91 11.69
N ARG A 129 -4.82 -2.78 12.08
CA ARG A 129 -4.99 -4.13 11.53
C ARG A 129 -6.47 -4.45 11.29
N ARG A 130 -6.73 -5.37 10.36
CA ARG A 130 -8.07 -5.92 10.11
C ARG A 130 -8.16 -7.32 10.70
N GLY A 131 -9.11 -7.51 11.62
CA GLY A 131 -9.26 -8.75 12.37
C GLY A 131 -8.16 -8.97 13.42
N ASP A 132 -8.40 -9.90 14.33
CA ASP A 132 -7.45 -10.28 15.38
C ASP A 132 -6.91 -11.69 15.11
N ILE A 133 -5.84 -11.77 14.31
CA ILE A 133 -5.22 -13.05 13.93
C ILE A 133 -4.66 -13.77 15.16
N GLY A 134 -3.94 -13.05 16.02
CA GLY A 134 -3.32 -13.64 17.20
C GLY A 134 -4.33 -14.17 18.20
N GLU A 135 -5.39 -13.41 18.46
CA GLU A 135 -6.47 -13.85 19.35
C GLU A 135 -7.24 -15.04 18.76
N ASN A 136 -7.56 -15.02 17.46
CA ASN A 136 -8.30 -16.10 16.81
C ASN A 136 -7.52 -17.43 16.81
N LEU A 137 -6.22 -17.39 16.54
CA LEU A 137 -5.36 -18.56 16.59
C LEU A 137 -5.21 -19.08 18.03
N SER A 138 -5.03 -18.17 18.99
CA SER A 138 -4.92 -18.54 20.42
C SER A 138 -6.20 -19.20 20.94
N LYS A 139 -7.37 -18.67 20.59
CA LYS A 139 -8.68 -19.29 20.91
C LYS A 139 -8.85 -20.69 20.32
N SER A 140 -8.13 -20.99 19.24
CA SER A 140 -8.15 -22.29 18.55
C SER A 140 -7.06 -23.25 19.02
N GLY A 141 -6.33 -22.89 20.09
CA GLY A 141 -5.31 -23.72 20.72
C GLY A 141 -3.88 -23.53 20.15
N ILE A 142 -3.65 -22.50 19.34
CA ILE A 142 -2.32 -22.19 18.79
C ILE A 142 -1.83 -20.89 19.42
N GLN A 143 -0.95 -21.01 20.43
CA GLN A 143 -0.42 -19.86 21.16
C GLN A 143 0.17 -18.84 20.19
N THR A 144 -0.45 -17.66 20.08
CA THR A 144 -0.03 -16.63 19.13
C THR A 144 -0.05 -15.27 19.80
N GLN A 145 1.10 -14.61 19.86
CA GLN A 145 1.22 -13.23 20.33
C GLN A 145 1.26 -12.26 19.14
N THR A 146 0.64 -11.08 19.28
CA THR A 146 0.77 -10.01 18.29
C THR A 146 1.65 -8.89 18.84
N LEU A 147 2.70 -8.51 18.09
CA LEU A 147 3.52 -7.33 18.37
C LEU A 147 3.30 -6.25 17.31
N THR A 148 3.23 -5.01 17.78
CA THR A 148 3.01 -3.84 16.92
C THR A 148 4.36 -3.19 16.62
N LEU A 149 4.83 -3.26 15.38
CA LEU A 149 6.17 -2.78 15.01
C LEU A 149 6.19 -1.37 14.43
N TYR A 150 5.05 -0.89 13.94
CA TYR A 150 4.94 0.42 13.32
C TYR A 150 3.53 0.96 13.44
N ASP A 151 3.41 2.27 13.33
CA ASP A 151 2.15 2.97 13.13
C ASP A 151 2.05 3.55 11.70
N GLN A 152 0.82 3.84 11.28
CA GLN A 152 0.53 4.50 10.03
C GLN A 152 -0.10 5.86 10.32
N ILE A 153 0.72 6.91 10.26
CA ILE A 153 0.28 8.26 10.59
C ILE A 153 -0.12 8.99 9.32
N LEU A 154 -1.28 9.65 9.36
CA LEU A 154 -1.71 10.49 8.26
C LEU A 154 -0.83 11.74 8.17
N ARG A 155 -0.61 12.20 6.94
CA ARG A 155 0.11 13.42 6.59
C ARG A 155 -0.76 14.31 5.71
N GLY A 156 -0.44 15.60 5.67
CA GLY A 156 -1.04 16.53 4.71
C GLY A 156 -0.35 16.45 3.35
N LEU A 157 -0.98 17.02 2.32
CA LEU A 157 -0.33 17.17 1.03
C LEU A 157 0.84 18.16 1.12
N SER A 158 1.90 17.93 0.35
CA SER A 158 3.00 18.88 0.21
C SER A 158 2.54 20.12 -0.54
N SER A 159 3.26 21.24 -0.39
CA SER A 159 3.01 22.46 -1.17
C SER A 159 3.13 22.22 -2.68
N GLU A 160 4.06 21.36 -3.10
CA GLU A 160 4.20 20.93 -4.50
C GLU A 160 2.95 20.19 -5.00
N ALA A 161 2.40 19.26 -4.20
CA ALA A 161 1.17 18.57 -4.55
C ALA A 161 -0.03 19.52 -4.62
N LEU A 162 -0.16 20.45 -3.67
CA LEU A 162 -1.23 21.45 -3.69
C LEU A 162 -1.14 22.37 -4.92
N SER A 163 0.07 22.73 -5.33
CA SER A 163 0.31 23.48 -6.58
C SER A 163 -0.08 22.66 -7.81
N ALA A 164 0.30 21.37 -7.85
CA ALA A 164 -0.04 20.48 -8.96
C ALA A 164 -1.56 20.35 -9.16
N LEU A 165 -2.34 20.31 -8.07
CA LEU A 165 -3.81 20.22 -8.12
C LEU A 165 -4.49 21.43 -8.80
N GLN A 166 -3.80 22.55 -8.99
CA GLN A 166 -4.29 23.69 -9.78
C GLN A 166 -4.32 23.40 -11.29
N GLY A 167 -3.61 22.36 -11.73
CA GLY A 167 -3.57 21.88 -13.10
C GLY A 167 -4.11 20.46 -13.25
N THR A 168 -4.09 19.97 -14.48
CA THR A 168 -4.58 18.62 -14.81
C THR A 168 -3.76 17.56 -14.07
N THR A 169 -4.39 16.83 -13.15
CA THR A 169 -3.69 15.90 -12.25
C THR A 169 -4.34 14.52 -12.25
N ILE A 170 -3.55 13.49 -12.51
CA ILE A 170 -3.94 12.08 -12.41
C ILE A 170 -3.59 11.59 -11.01
N VAL A 171 -4.56 11.00 -10.30
CA VAL A 171 -4.40 10.57 -8.89
C VAL A 171 -4.86 9.13 -8.70
N PRO A 172 -3.96 8.13 -8.71
CA PRO A 172 -4.32 6.77 -8.37
C PRO A 172 -4.47 6.61 -6.84
N LEU A 173 -5.63 6.12 -6.40
CA LEU A 173 -5.99 5.93 -4.99
C LEU A 173 -6.22 4.44 -4.68
N PHE A 174 -5.60 3.99 -3.59
CA PHE A 174 -5.47 2.55 -3.27
C PHE A 174 -6.19 2.14 -1.99
N SER A 175 -6.70 3.09 -1.21
CA SER A 175 -7.39 2.79 0.04
C SER A 175 -8.45 3.86 0.37
N PRO A 176 -9.56 3.47 1.01
CA PRO A 176 -10.59 4.42 1.45
C PRO A 176 -10.01 5.48 2.40
N ARG A 177 -9.10 5.07 3.28
CA ARG A 177 -8.46 5.95 4.27
C ARG A 177 -7.68 7.09 3.63
N THR A 178 -6.83 6.78 2.65
CA THR A 178 -6.05 7.80 1.93
C THR A 178 -6.89 8.60 0.94
N ALA A 179 -7.95 8.02 0.36
CA ALA A 179 -8.88 8.74 -0.50
C ALA A 179 -9.68 9.80 0.28
N LEU A 180 -10.17 9.45 1.48
CA LEU A 180 -10.81 10.40 2.39
C LEU A 180 -9.85 11.54 2.77
N LYS A 181 -8.61 11.19 3.17
CA LYS A 181 -7.60 12.21 3.50
C LYS A 181 -7.27 13.10 2.30
N PHE A 182 -7.15 12.52 1.11
CA PHE A 182 -6.89 13.28 -0.11
C PHE A 182 -8.01 14.30 -0.38
N MET A 183 -9.27 13.88 -0.29
CA MET A 183 -10.42 14.78 -0.46
C MET A 183 -10.39 15.92 0.57
N GLN A 184 -10.10 15.63 1.83
CA GLN A 184 -10.05 16.64 2.89
C GLN A 184 -8.93 17.69 2.69
N GLU A 185 -7.82 17.30 2.06
CA GLU A 185 -6.66 18.17 1.80
C GLU A 185 -6.73 18.88 0.44
N SER A 186 -7.68 18.50 -0.41
CA SER A 186 -7.80 19.02 -1.79
C SER A 186 -8.96 20.01 -1.87
N PRO A 187 -8.72 21.32 -1.81
CA PRO A 187 -9.79 22.32 -1.76
C PRO A 187 -10.56 22.44 -3.09
N ASP A 188 -9.93 22.08 -4.21
CA ASP A 188 -10.51 22.09 -5.54
C ASP A 188 -10.04 20.83 -6.29
N MET A 189 -10.99 20.05 -6.82
CA MET A 189 -10.72 18.78 -7.50
C MET A 189 -11.18 18.80 -8.97
N ARG A 190 -11.60 19.95 -9.52
CA ARG A 190 -12.14 20.05 -10.88
C ARG A 190 -11.15 19.71 -12.00
N HIS A 191 -9.85 19.65 -11.68
CA HIS A 191 -8.78 19.24 -12.60
C HIS A 191 -8.24 17.84 -12.30
N VAL A 192 -8.84 17.13 -11.35
CA VAL A 192 -8.37 15.83 -10.87
C VAL A 192 -9.07 14.70 -11.60
N HIS A 193 -8.27 13.85 -12.24
CA HIS A 193 -8.66 12.56 -12.81
C HIS A 193 -8.22 11.46 -11.85
N ALA A 194 -9.15 10.99 -11.01
CA ALA A 194 -8.86 9.94 -10.03
C ALA A 194 -9.08 8.54 -10.61
N VAL A 195 -8.21 7.60 -10.23
CA VAL A 195 -8.41 6.17 -10.46
C VAL A 195 -8.50 5.48 -9.09
N ALA A 196 -9.67 4.93 -8.78
CA ALA A 196 -9.95 4.26 -7.51
C ALA A 196 -9.83 2.74 -7.66
N LEU A 197 -9.06 2.11 -6.76
CA LEU A 197 -8.83 0.65 -6.79
C LEU A 197 -10.12 -0.18 -6.61
N SER A 198 -11.13 0.38 -5.96
CA SER A 198 -12.45 -0.25 -5.76
C SER A 198 -13.51 0.80 -5.41
N GLY A 199 -14.78 0.39 -5.38
CA GLY A 199 -15.91 1.26 -4.96
C GLY A 199 -15.67 1.89 -3.58
N ALA A 200 -15.24 1.10 -2.59
CA ALA A 200 -14.93 1.62 -1.26
C ALA A 200 -13.86 2.73 -1.25
N VAL A 201 -12.96 2.76 -2.23
CA VAL A 201 -11.96 3.83 -2.40
C VAL A 201 -12.57 5.07 -3.06
N ALA A 202 -13.56 4.87 -3.92
CA ALA A 202 -14.29 5.93 -4.62
C ALA A 202 -15.35 6.61 -3.74
N ASP A 203 -15.92 5.93 -2.75
CA ASP A 203 -17.01 6.46 -1.92
C ASP A 203 -16.72 7.85 -1.31
N PRO A 204 -15.53 8.13 -0.73
CA PRO A 204 -15.22 9.45 -0.18
C PRO A 204 -15.14 10.57 -1.23
N LEU A 205 -15.05 10.21 -2.53
CA LEU A 205 -14.82 11.11 -3.65
C LEU A 205 -16.09 11.39 -4.45
N ALA A 206 -17.19 10.67 -4.19
CA ALA A 206 -18.39 10.67 -5.03
C ALA A 206 -19.01 12.06 -5.26
N SER A 207 -18.80 13.00 -4.32
CA SER A 207 -19.32 14.38 -4.40
C SER A 207 -18.22 15.43 -4.40
N ALA A 208 -16.98 15.05 -4.70
CA ALA A 208 -15.83 15.94 -4.58
C ALA A 208 -15.61 16.85 -5.81
N GLY A 209 -16.46 16.77 -6.85
CA GLY A 209 -16.35 17.63 -8.03
C GLY A 209 -15.14 17.32 -8.91
N LEU A 210 -14.77 16.04 -9.04
CA LEU A 210 -13.65 15.60 -9.89
C LEU A 210 -13.90 15.86 -11.37
N ALA A 211 -12.82 16.05 -12.13
CA ALA A 211 -12.87 16.02 -13.60
C ALA A 211 -13.36 14.64 -14.09
N SER A 212 -12.77 13.56 -13.53
CA SER A 212 -13.23 12.19 -13.78
C SER A 212 -12.88 11.26 -12.62
N LEU A 213 -13.66 10.20 -12.46
CA LEU A 213 -13.43 9.13 -11.48
C LEU A 213 -13.60 7.78 -12.16
N GLU A 214 -12.50 7.05 -12.35
CA GLU A 214 -12.50 5.67 -12.84
C GLU A 214 -12.43 4.70 -11.66
N ILE A 215 -13.34 3.71 -11.60
CA ILE A 215 -13.31 2.65 -10.60
C ILE A 215 -12.85 1.36 -11.28
N LEU A 216 -11.77 0.75 -10.78
CA LEU A 216 -11.25 -0.47 -11.38
C LEU A 216 -12.20 -1.65 -11.17
N PRO A 217 -12.35 -2.54 -12.17
CA PRO A 217 -13.25 -3.69 -12.09
C PRO A 217 -12.78 -4.78 -11.11
N SER A 218 -11.53 -4.72 -10.66
CA SER A 218 -11.01 -5.55 -9.57
C SER A 218 -9.81 -4.87 -8.92
N PRO A 219 -9.58 -5.07 -7.61
CA PRO A 219 -8.56 -4.36 -6.84
C PRO A 219 -7.15 -4.94 -7.06
N GLN A 220 -6.64 -4.87 -8.29
CA GLN A 220 -5.35 -5.41 -8.69
C GLN A 220 -4.39 -4.29 -9.10
N GLY A 221 -3.14 -4.36 -8.63
CA GLY A 221 -2.12 -3.36 -8.92
C GLY A 221 -1.83 -3.20 -10.41
N ASP A 222 -1.87 -4.29 -11.18
CA ASP A 222 -1.60 -4.30 -12.62
C ASP A 222 -2.67 -3.53 -13.41
N LYS A 223 -3.93 -3.61 -12.96
CA LYS A 223 -5.03 -2.83 -13.56
C LYS A 223 -4.87 -1.35 -13.27
N MET A 224 -4.39 -1.00 -12.08
CA MET A 224 -4.08 0.39 -11.74
C MET A 224 -2.96 0.97 -12.60
N VAL A 225 -1.88 0.19 -12.84
CA VAL A 225 -0.80 0.59 -13.75
C VAL A 225 -1.36 0.90 -15.14
N LYS A 226 -2.11 -0.03 -15.73
CA LYS A 226 -2.70 0.15 -17.07
C LYS A 226 -3.66 1.35 -17.17
N ALA A 227 -4.48 1.56 -16.15
CA ALA A 227 -5.42 2.69 -16.13
C ALA A 227 -4.68 4.03 -16.06
N VAL A 228 -3.66 4.13 -15.20
CA VAL A 228 -2.81 5.32 -15.11
C VAL A 228 -2.07 5.57 -16.43
N GLU A 229 -1.46 4.55 -17.03
CA GLU A 229 -0.78 4.66 -18.33
C GLU A 229 -1.74 5.13 -19.43
N SER A 230 -2.97 4.60 -19.46
CA SER A 230 -3.99 5.03 -20.41
C SER A 230 -4.29 6.52 -20.27
N LEU A 231 -4.44 7.03 -19.04
CA LEU A 231 -4.67 8.46 -18.79
C LEU A 231 -3.46 9.31 -19.19
N CYS A 232 -2.24 8.88 -18.85
CA CYS A 232 -1.02 9.59 -19.23
C CYS A 232 -0.86 9.73 -20.76
N LEU A 233 -1.23 8.69 -21.51
CA LEU A 233 -1.05 8.63 -22.97
C LEU A 233 -2.17 9.29 -23.77
N ARG A 234 -3.30 9.67 -23.14
CA ARG A 234 -4.43 10.28 -23.84
C ARG A 234 -4.08 11.67 -24.36
N VAL A 235 -4.49 11.93 -25.61
CA VAL A 235 -4.37 13.26 -26.24
C VAL A 235 -5.22 14.28 -25.50
N ALA A 236 -6.48 13.93 -25.19
CA ALA A 236 -7.38 14.68 -24.34
C ALA A 236 -7.91 13.77 -23.22
N LEU A 237 -7.92 14.30 -21.99
CA LEU A 237 -8.53 13.62 -20.84
C LEU A 237 -10.05 13.86 -20.84
N PRO A 238 -10.84 12.88 -20.35
CA PRO A 238 -12.30 12.93 -20.38
C PRO A 238 -12.90 14.06 -19.54
#